data_AF-A0A7R9UZV5-F1
#
_entry.id   AF-A0A7R9UZV5-F1
#
_cell.length_a   1.000
_cell.length_b   1.000
_cell.length_c   1.000
_cell.angle_alpha   90.00
_cell.angle_beta   90.00
_cell.angle_gamma   90.00
#
_symmetry.space_group_name_H-M   'P 1'
#
loop_
_entity.id
_entity.type
_entity.pdbx_description
1 polymer ?
#
loop_
_entity_poly.entity_id
_entity_poly.type
_entity_poly.pdbx_seq_one_letter_code
_entity_poly.pdbx_strand_id
1 'polypeptide(L)'
;AAGGGGARNAQSVGALLRGFFEFAAIVFRREEHVASVRLGALVSRAEVGWLDEMAPGGTGKRDGHLFCIEDPFDLTHDLGRVLTPAKLQRTLREFERAHALCRLADVTFAELCEPPTA
;
A
#
# COMPACT_ATOMS: atom_id res chain seq x y z
N ALA A 1 24.17 14.59 -5.22
CA ALA A 1 24.79 13.25 -5.31
C ALA A 1 23.80 12.23 -4.76
N ALA A 2 23.14 11.46 -5.63
CA ALA A 2 22.20 10.41 -5.23
C ALA A 2 23.01 9.14 -4.92
N GLY A 3 23.28 8.88 -3.64
CA GLY A 3 23.93 7.65 -3.20
C GLY A 3 22.97 6.48 -3.32
N GLY A 4 23.35 5.44 -4.09
CA GLY A 4 22.63 4.18 -4.15
C GLY A 4 22.46 3.58 -2.75
N GLY A 5 21.23 3.54 -2.26
CA GLY A 5 20.88 3.23 -0.87
C GLY A 5 20.94 1.75 -0.47
N GLY A 6 21.75 0.93 -1.14
CA GLY A 6 21.79 -0.52 -0.88
C GLY A 6 22.83 -0.98 0.15
N ALA A 7 23.95 -0.27 0.29
CA ALA A 7 25.14 -0.83 0.94
C ALA A 7 25.10 -0.89 2.48
N ARG A 8 24.07 -0.33 3.14
CA ARG A 8 23.97 -0.29 4.62
C ARG A 8 22.90 -1.20 5.21
N ASN A 9 21.94 -1.66 4.42
CA ASN A 9 20.89 -2.54 4.91
C ASN A 9 21.37 -4.00 4.82
N ALA A 10 21.54 -4.64 5.98
CA ALA A 10 21.98 -6.04 6.09
C ALA A 10 20.82 -7.04 6.28
N GLN A 11 19.57 -6.60 6.10
CA GLN A 11 18.40 -7.48 6.19
C GLN A 11 18.40 -8.48 5.03
N SER A 12 18.05 -9.72 5.34
CA SER A 12 17.83 -10.74 4.30
C SER A 12 16.59 -10.40 3.46
N VAL A 13 16.51 -10.95 2.25
CA VAL A 13 15.32 -10.82 1.38
C VAL A 13 14.06 -11.26 2.12
N GLY A 14 14.11 -12.36 2.89
CA GLY A 14 12.98 -12.80 3.70
C GLY A 14 12.57 -11.77 4.74
N ALA A 15 13.52 -11.10 5.41
CA ALA A 15 13.21 -10.04 6.36
C ALA A 15 12.58 -8.81 5.70
N LEU A 16 13.06 -8.42 4.51
CA LEU A 16 12.47 -7.33 3.72
C LEU A 16 11.05 -7.67 3.27
N LEU A 17 10.81 -8.91 2.83
CA LEU A 17 9.49 -9.38 2.41
C LEU A 17 8.48 -9.34 3.57
N ARG A 18 8.88 -9.81 4.76
CA ARG A 18 8.03 -9.68 5.96
C ARG A 18 7.74 -8.22 6.28
N GLY A 19 8.76 -7.36 6.22
CA GLY A 19 8.61 -5.92 6.44
C GLY A 19 7.70 -5.24 5.42
N PHE A 20 7.71 -5.69 4.17
CA PHE A 20 6.78 -5.20 3.15
C PHE A 20 5.32 -5.52 3.50
N PHE A 21 5.01 -6.77 3.88
CA PHE A 21 3.65 -7.13 4.26
C PHE A 21 3.20 -6.49 5.58
N GLU A 22 4.10 -6.37 6.57
CA GLU A 22 3.83 -5.60 7.78
C GLU A 22 3.53 -4.12 7.46
N PHE A 23 4.34 -3.51 6.59
CA PHE A 23 4.12 -2.15 6.17
C PHE A 23 2.76 -1.99 5.48
N ALA A 24 2.46 -2.85 4.50
CA ALA A 24 1.24 -2.76 3.71
C ALA A 24 -0.03 -3.08 4.53
N ALA A 25 0.05 -4.00 5.49
CA ALA A 25 -1.11 -4.42 6.29
C ALA A 25 -1.34 -3.54 7.53
N ILE A 26 -0.27 -3.07 8.19
CA ILE A 26 -0.36 -2.47 9.53
C ILE A 26 0.10 -1.00 9.55
N VAL A 27 1.23 -0.69 8.90
CA VAL A 27 1.85 0.64 9.01
C VAL A 27 1.21 1.67 8.08
N PHE A 28 0.86 1.26 6.86
CA PHE A 28 0.32 2.13 5.83
C PHE A 28 -1.16 2.45 6.11
N ARG A 29 -1.39 3.51 6.90
CA ARG A 29 -2.72 4.08 7.16
C ARG A 29 -3.29 4.76 5.92
N ARG A 30 -3.97 4.00 5.06
CA ARG A 30 -4.53 4.45 3.77
C ARG A 30 -5.53 5.60 3.87
N GLU A 31 -6.13 5.82 5.04
CA GLU A 31 -7.01 6.95 5.33
C GLU A 31 -6.25 8.28 5.47
N GLU A 32 -4.97 8.21 5.82
CA GLU A 32 -4.13 9.37 6.12
C GLU A 32 -3.01 9.57 5.11
N HIS A 33 -2.48 8.47 4.54
CA HIS A 33 -1.21 8.48 3.81
C HIS A 33 -1.35 8.24 2.31
N VAL A 34 -0.40 8.81 1.58
CA VAL A 34 -0.07 8.53 0.18
C VAL A 34 1.36 8.01 0.11
N ALA A 35 1.56 6.87 -0.54
CA ALA A 35 2.91 6.36 -0.79
C ALA A 35 3.57 7.12 -1.95
N SER A 36 4.64 7.88 -1.67
CA SER A 36 5.41 8.60 -2.70
C SER A 36 6.81 8.03 -2.84
N VAL A 37 7.08 7.37 -3.97
CA VAL A 37 8.43 6.89 -4.31
C VAL A 37 9.37 8.06 -4.61
N ARG A 38 8.84 9.13 -5.23
CA ARG A 38 9.60 10.35 -5.54
C ARG A 38 10.20 10.99 -4.29
N LEU A 39 9.44 11.04 -3.19
CA LEU A 39 9.91 11.56 -1.90
C LEU A 39 10.55 10.50 -1.01
N GLY A 40 10.39 9.21 -1.34
CA GLY A 40 10.81 8.10 -0.49
C GLY A 40 10.09 8.09 0.86
N ALA A 41 8.86 8.60 0.91
CA ALA A 41 8.14 8.87 2.16
C ALA A 41 6.62 8.68 2.01
N LEU A 42 5.94 8.63 3.16
CA LEU A 42 4.49 8.79 3.24
C LEU A 42 4.15 10.27 3.31
N VAL A 43 3.25 10.72 2.44
CA VAL A 43 2.73 12.09 2.38
C VAL A 43 1.29 12.11 2.90
N SER A 44 0.82 13.23 3.44
CA SER A 44 -0.56 13.33 3.87
C SER A 44 -1.52 13.39 2.67
N ARG A 45 -2.64 12.66 2.74
CA ARG A 45 -3.74 12.78 1.77
C ARG A 45 -4.32 14.19 1.72
N ALA A 46 -4.35 14.89 2.85
CA ALA A 46 -4.83 16.26 2.92
C ALA A 46 -3.89 17.22 2.18
N GLU A 47 -2.58 17.00 2.26
CA GLU A 47 -1.58 17.83 1.58
C GLU A 47 -1.66 17.72 0.06
N VAL A 48 -1.99 16.53 -0.47
CA VAL A 48 -2.13 16.30 -1.92
C VAL A 48 -3.56 16.45 -2.44
N GLY A 49 -4.53 16.74 -1.57
CA GLY A 49 -5.93 16.93 -1.94
C GLY A 49 -6.68 15.66 -2.35
N TRP A 50 -6.19 14.48 -1.96
CA TRP A 50 -6.84 13.19 -2.27
C TRP A 50 -7.73 12.72 -1.12
N LEU A 51 -8.60 13.62 -0.66
CA LEU A 51 -9.61 13.29 0.33
C LEU A 51 -10.82 12.68 -0.39
N ASP A 52 -11.43 11.65 0.19
CA ASP A 52 -12.71 11.14 -0.31
C ASP A 52 -13.79 12.20 -0.01
N GLU A 53 -13.92 13.21 -0.85
CA GLU A 53 -15.00 14.20 -0.72
C GLU A 53 -16.34 13.52 -1.05
N MET A 54 -17.18 13.38 -0.03
CA MET A 54 -18.62 13.32 -0.25
C MET A 54 -19.02 14.70 -0.76
N ALA A 55 -19.32 14.85 -2.05
CA ALA A 55 -19.82 16.11 -2.58
C ALA A 55 -21.01 16.61 -1.72
N PRO A 56 -21.05 17.90 -1.33
CA PRO A 56 -22.20 18.46 -0.63
C PRO A 56 -23.47 18.25 -1.46
N GLY A 57 -24.43 17.49 -0.93
CA GLY A 57 -25.69 17.16 -1.65
C GLY A 57 -25.81 15.74 -2.22
N GLY A 58 -24.89 14.82 -1.89
CA GLY A 58 -25.17 13.38 -1.94
C GLY A 58 -25.33 12.75 -3.33
N THR A 59 -24.86 13.40 -4.40
CA THR A 59 -24.89 12.87 -5.77
C THR A 59 -23.51 12.80 -6.45
N GLY A 60 -22.45 13.22 -5.76
CA GLY A 60 -21.08 13.19 -6.28
C GLY A 60 -20.46 11.79 -6.25
N LYS A 61 -19.82 11.43 -7.36
CA LYS A 61 -18.99 10.23 -7.49
C LYS A 61 -17.79 10.37 -6.56
N ARG A 62 -17.60 9.42 -5.63
CA ARG A 62 -16.37 9.36 -4.82
C ARG A 62 -15.18 9.28 -5.78
N ASP A 63 -14.16 10.13 -5.59
CA ASP A 63 -12.98 10.21 -6.46
C ASP A 63 -12.09 8.95 -6.44
N GLY A 64 -12.45 7.97 -5.61
CA GLY A 64 -11.91 6.62 -5.67
C GLY A 64 -10.51 6.49 -5.07
N HIS A 65 -10.11 7.46 -4.25
CA HIS A 65 -8.83 7.52 -3.56
C HIS A 65 -8.80 6.59 -2.34
N LEU A 66 -8.96 5.29 -2.57
CA LEU A 66 -9.14 4.34 -1.47
C LEU A 66 -7.81 3.77 -0.92
N PHE A 67 -6.75 3.81 -1.72
CA PHE A 67 -5.41 3.32 -1.40
C PHE A 67 -4.38 4.08 -2.24
N CYS A 68 -3.88 5.19 -1.73
CA CYS A 68 -3.22 6.20 -2.54
C CYS A 68 -1.74 5.89 -2.81
N ILE A 69 -1.36 5.83 -4.09
CA ILE A 69 0.04 5.67 -4.52
C ILE A 69 0.34 6.75 -5.56
N GLU A 70 1.26 7.65 -5.25
CA GLU A 70 1.64 8.76 -6.12
C GLU A 70 2.42 8.26 -7.34
N ASP A 71 1.98 8.62 -8.54
CA ASP A 71 2.83 8.52 -9.72
C ASP A 71 3.99 9.53 -9.60
N PRO A 72 5.26 9.10 -9.70
CA PRO A 72 6.40 9.98 -9.46
C PRO A 72 6.62 11.06 -10.53
N PHE A 73 5.92 10.97 -11.67
CA PHE A 73 6.02 11.91 -12.79
C PHE A 73 4.74 12.73 -12.99
N ASP A 74 3.57 12.15 -12.75
CA ASP A 74 2.28 12.85 -12.74
C ASP A 74 1.71 12.91 -11.31
N LEU A 75 2.03 13.99 -10.59
CA LEU A 75 1.62 14.17 -9.18
C LEU A 75 0.10 14.30 -8.98
N THR A 76 -0.66 14.42 -10.07
CA THR A 76 -2.13 14.45 -10.01
C THR A 76 -2.74 13.04 -10.18
N HIS A 77 -1.90 12.04 -10.49
CA HIS A 77 -2.30 10.68 -10.77
C HIS A 77 -2.09 9.76 -9.56
N ASP A 78 -3.21 9.27 -9.02
CA ASP A 78 -3.23 8.20 -8.04
C ASP A 78 -3.30 6.84 -8.76
N LEU A 79 -2.21 6.06 -8.68
CA LEU A 79 -2.13 4.72 -9.27
C LEU A 79 -3.11 3.73 -8.62
N GLY A 80 -3.55 4.02 -7.39
CA GLY A 80 -4.54 3.22 -6.66
C GLY A 80 -5.99 3.43 -7.10
N ARG A 81 -6.28 4.44 -7.92
CA ARG A 81 -7.65 4.84 -8.32
C ARG A 81 -8.42 3.74 -9.07
N VAL A 82 -7.74 2.71 -9.56
CA VAL A 82 -8.36 1.52 -10.20
C VAL A 82 -9.00 0.54 -9.21
N LEU A 83 -8.73 0.69 -7.91
CA LEU A 83 -9.27 -0.16 -6.87
C LEU A 83 -10.70 0.27 -6.51
N THR A 84 -11.66 -0.57 -6.87
CA THR A 84 -13.03 -0.46 -6.34
C THR A 84 -13.05 -0.87 -4.85
N PRO A 85 -14.08 -0.49 -4.07
CA PRO A 85 -14.18 -0.92 -2.67
C PRO A 85 -14.07 -2.44 -2.47
N ALA A 86 -14.64 -3.23 -3.39
CA ALA A 86 -14.56 -4.68 -3.35
C ALA A 86 -13.14 -5.20 -3.66
N LYS A 87 -12.44 -4.60 -4.64
CA LYS A 87 -11.04 -4.95 -4.94
C LYS A 87 -10.13 -4.58 -3.77
N LEU A 88 -10.31 -3.39 -3.20
CA LEU A 88 -9.56 -2.94 -2.03
C LEU A 88 -9.72 -3.91 -0.86
N GLN A 89 -10.96 -4.30 -0.53
CA GLN A 89 -11.22 -5.26 0.55
C GLN A 89 -10.47 -6.59 0.33
N ARG A 90 -10.43 -7.11 -0.90
CA ARG A 90 -9.65 -8.31 -1.23
C ARG A 90 -8.15 -8.07 -1.07
N THR A 91 -7.64 -6.95 -1.57
CA THR A 91 -6.22 -6.58 -1.44
C THR A 91 -5.79 -6.48 0.02
N LEU A 92 -6.57 -5.82 0.87
CA LEU A 92 -6.27 -5.67 2.30
C LEU A 92 -6.26 -7.03 3.02
N ARG A 93 -7.24 -7.88 2.74
CA ARG A 93 -7.27 -9.25 3.30
C ARG A 93 -6.04 -10.06 2.89
N GLU A 94 -5.56 -9.91 1.66
CA GLU A 94 -4.34 -10.60 1.22
C GLU A 94 -3.07 -10.04 1.87
N PHE A 95 -2.98 -8.73 2.10
CA PHE A 95 -1.87 -8.17 2.89
C PHE A 95 -1.89 -8.68 4.33
N GLU A 96 -3.06 -8.71 4.97
CA GLU A 96 -3.24 -9.25 6.33
C GLU A 96 -2.88 -10.74 6.39
N ARG A 97 -3.36 -11.55 5.43
CA ARG A 97 -3.05 -12.98 5.31
C ARG A 97 -1.54 -13.19 5.14
N ALA A 98 -0.92 -12.48 4.20
CA ALA A 98 0.51 -12.60 3.95
C ALA A 98 1.35 -12.15 5.15
N HIS A 99 0.96 -11.07 5.84
CA HIS A 99 1.61 -10.64 7.08
C HIS A 99 1.50 -11.70 8.18
N ALA A 100 0.31 -12.29 8.37
CA ALA A 100 0.09 -13.34 9.36
C ALA A 100 0.94 -14.60 9.06
N LEU A 101 0.95 -15.06 7.80
CA LEU A 101 1.77 -16.19 7.36
C LEU A 101 3.25 -15.93 7.57
N CYS A 102 3.74 -14.75 7.21
CA CYS A 102 5.13 -14.32 7.38
C CYS A 102 5.62 -14.33 8.84
N ARG A 103 4.72 -14.41 9.83
CA ARG A 103 5.05 -14.52 11.25
C ARG A 103 5.15 -15.95 11.77
N LEU A 104 4.71 -16.93 10.98
CA LEU A 104 4.87 -18.35 11.29
C LEU A 104 6.33 -18.76 11.08
N ALA A 105 6.81 -19.68 11.91
CA ALA A 105 8.21 -20.10 11.91
C ALA A 105 8.54 -21.04 10.73
N ASP A 106 7.54 -21.74 10.21
CA ASP A 106 7.64 -22.86 9.28
C ASP A 106 6.95 -22.62 7.94
N VAL A 107 6.47 -21.40 7.68
CA VAL A 107 5.88 -21.08 6.38
C VAL A 107 6.92 -21.09 5.27
N THR A 108 6.57 -21.73 4.16
CA THR A 108 7.33 -21.72 2.92
C THR A 108 6.91 -20.56 2.04
N PHE A 109 7.80 -20.15 1.12
CA PHE A 109 7.42 -19.17 0.10
C PHE A 109 6.29 -19.69 -0.81
N ALA A 110 6.19 -21.01 -1.00
CA ALA A 110 5.12 -21.63 -1.77
C ALA A 110 3.75 -21.43 -1.12
N GLU A 111 3.63 -21.70 0.19
CA GLU A 111 2.39 -21.49 0.96
C GLU A 111 1.98 -20.00 0.99
N LEU A 112 2.95 -19.08 1.07
CA LEU A 112 2.68 -17.65 0.97
C LEU A 112 2.04 -17.28 -0.38
N CYS A 113 2.51 -17.91 -1.46
CA CYS A 113 2.05 -17.68 -2.83
C CYS A 113 0.83 -18.52 -3.23
N GLU A 114 0.26 -19.32 -2.33
CA GLU A 114 -0.98 -20.04 -2.62
C GLU A 114 -2.11 -19.06 -2.97
N PRO A 115 -2.94 -19.38 -3.97
CA PRO A 115 -4.04 -18.53 -4.35
C PRO A 115 -5.04 -18.41 -3.20
N PRO A 116 -5.75 -17.27 -3.08
CA PRO A 116 -6.80 -17.11 -2.09
C PRO A 116 -7.85 -18.22 -2.28
N THR A 117 -8.22 -18.90 -1.20
CA THR A 117 -9.36 -19.82 -1.22
C THR A 117 -10.65 -19.03 -1.45
N ALA A 118 -11.47 -19.50 -2.39
CA ALA A 118 -12.68 -18.82 -2.85
C ALA A 118 -13.79 -18.74 -1.79
#